data_AF-J9FA03-F1
#
_entry.id   AF-J9FA03-F1
#
_cell.length_a   1.000
_cell.length_b   1.000
_cell.length_c   1.000
_cell.angle_alpha   90.00
_cell.angle_beta   90.00
_cell.angle_gamma   90.00
#
_symmetry.space_group_name_H-M   'P 1'
#
loop_
_entity.id
_entity.type
_entity.pdbx_description
1 polymer ?
#
loop_
_entity_poly.entity_id
_entity_poly.type
_entity_poly.pdbx_seq_one_letter_code
_entity_poly.pdbx_strand_id
1 'polypeptide(L)'
;MGGLCFILGTTIAVGIAFVLLLHSGPEYTTGPESRALFIAMFSAFGFGAIGFIDDFIKVVCKRNLGLRPWQKIAGQLAVTTVMLFALHINGTLTT
;
A
#
# COMPACT_ATOMS: atom_id res chain seq x y z
N MET A 1 -14.03 -12.59 3.67
CA MET A 1 -13.41 -12.78 4.99
C MET A 1 -12.04 -12.12 4.95
N GLY A 2 -11.80 -11.02 5.68
CA GLY A 2 -10.43 -10.66 6.07
C GLY A 2 -9.87 -9.25 5.80
N GLY A 3 -10.58 -8.29 5.20
CA GLY A 3 -10.05 -6.93 5.01
C GLY A 3 -9.73 -6.18 6.31
N LEU A 4 -10.51 -6.31 7.39
CA LEU A 4 -10.15 -5.75 8.72
C LEU A 4 -8.84 -6.34 9.27
N CYS A 5 -8.66 -7.66 9.16
CA CYS A 5 -7.38 -8.31 9.47
C CYS A 5 -6.27 -7.86 8.50
N PHE A 6 -6.61 -7.59 7.24
CA PHE A 6 -5.67 -7.12 6.23
C PHE A 6 -5.13 -5.74 6.58
N ILE A 7 -5.91 -4.84 7.16
CA ILE A 7 -5.42 -3.48 7.52
C ILE A 7 -4.63 -3.48 8.79
N LEU A 8 -5.06 -4.24 9.80
CA LEU A 8 -4.25 -4.43 10.99
C LEU A 8 -2.91 -5.05 10.55
N GLY A 9 -2.94 -6.06 9.69
CA GLY A 9 -1.74 -6.66 9.10
C GLY A 9 -0.88 -5.68 8.31
N THR A 10 -1.43 -4.94 7.35
CA THR A 10 -0.65 -4.00 6.51
C THR A 10 -0.16 -2.80 7.29
N THR A 11 -0.94 -2.27 8.24
CA THR A 11 -0.52 -1.14 9.07
C THR A 11 0.58 -1.55 10.03
N ILE A 12 0.47 -2.73 10.65
CA ILE A 12 1.53 -3.28 11.50
C ILE A 12 2.78 -3.60 10.66
N ALA A 13 2.63 -4.21 9.48
CA ALA A 13 3.75 -4.52 8.60
C ALA A 13 4.48 -3.27 8.12
N VAL A 14 3.75 -2.23 7.68
CA VAL A 14 4.35 -0.93 7.28
C VAL A 14 4.98 -0.23 8.48
N GLY A 15 4.34 -0.28 9.65
CA GLY A 15 4.89 0.28 10.89
C GLY A 15 6.19 -0.40 11.32
N ILE A 16 6.23 -1.73 11.30
CA ILE A 16 7.44 -2.51 11.59
C ILE A 16 8.52 -2.22 10.55
N ALA A 17 8.19 -2.23 9.25
CA ALA A 17 9.13 -1.90 8.19
C ALA A 17 9.74 -0.50 8.36
N PHE A 18 8.93 0.48 8.77
CA PHE A 18 9.39 1.84 9.04
C PHE A 18 10.31 1.91 10.27
N VAL A 19 9.95 1.23 11.37
CA VAL A 19 10.77 1.20 12.60
C VAL A 19 12.11 0.51 12.35
N LEU A 20 12.13 -0.57 11.55
CA LEU A 20 13.36 -1.27 11.15
C LEU A 20 14.23 -0.39 10.24
N LEU A 21 13.62 0.36 9.33
CA LEU A 21 14.34 1.30 8.46
C LEU A 21 15.02 2.39 9.29
N LEU A 22 14.33 2.96 10.30
CA LEU A 22 14.90 3.94 11.21
C LEU A 22 16.03 3.35 12.08
N HIS A 23 15.94 2.08 12.47
CA HIS A 23 16.99 1.41 13.25
C HIS A 23 18.22 0.99 12.43
N SER A 24 18.07 0.81 11.11
CA SER A 24 19.16 0.36 10.23
C SER A 24 20.20 1.45 9.90
N GLY A 25 19.96 2.69 10.35
CA GLY A 25 20.86 3.83 10.16
C GLY A 25 20.48 4.72 8.96
N PRO A 26 20.86 6.02 8.97
CA PRO A 26 20.41 7.02 8.01
C PRO A 26 20.90 6.79 6.56
N GLU A 27 21.86 5.89 6.37
CA GLU A 27 22.41 5.52 5.06
C GLU A 27 21.35 4.89 4.15
N TYR A 28 20.44 4.09 4.72
CA TYR A 28 19.31 3.48 4.00
C TYR A 28 18.14 4.44 3.77
N THR A 29 18.10 5.57 4.49
CA THR A 29 17.04 6.56 4.40
C THR A 29 17.36 7.64 3.35
N THR A 30 18.64 7.87 3.07
CA THR A 30 19.12 8.99 2.24
C THR A 30 19.68 8.58 0.87
N GLY A 31 19.97 7.28 0.66
CA GLY A 31 20.47 6.77 -0.61
C GLY A 31 19.46 6.86 -1.78
N PRO A 32 19.91 6.77 -3.04
CA PRO A 32 19.02 6.79 -4.22
C PRO A 32 17.93 5.70 -4.18
N GLU A 33 18.27 4.53 -3.66
CA GLU A 33 17.39 3.36 -3.47
C GLU A 33 16.28 3.62 -2.43
N SER A 34 16.47 4.59 -1.52
CA SER A 34 15.50 4.88 -0.46
C SER A 34 14.18 5.43 -1.04
N ARG A 35 14.26 6.15 -2.16
CA ARG A 35 13.09 6.70 -2.85
C ARG A 35 12.13 5.60 -3.31
N ALA A 36 12.67 4.52 -3.89
CA ALA A 36 11.89 3.37 -4.32
C ALA A 36 11.25 2.64 -3.13
N LEU A 37 11.99 2.52 -2.03
CA LEU A 37 11.48 1.99 -0.76
C LEU A 37 10.29 2.81 -0.24
N PHE A 38 10.40 4.14 -0.19
CA PHE A 38 9.30 5.00 0.24
C PHE A 38 8.07 4.89 -0.67
N ILE A 39 8.27 4.80 -1.99
CA ILE A 39 7.19 4.60 -2.96
C ILE A 39 6.50 3.25 -2.73
N ALA A 40 7.26 2.19 -2.49
CA ALA A 40 6.74 0.86 -2.20
C ALA A 40 5.94 0.84 -0.88
N MET A 41 6.46 1.47 0.18
CA MET A 41 5.76 1.59 1.47
C MET A 41 4.46 2.37 1.34
N PHE A 42 4.46 3.49 0.61
CA PHE A 42 3.25 4.27 0.33
C PHE A 42 2.23 3.47 -0.48
N SER A 43 2.69 2.70 -1.46
CA SER A 43 1.82 1.85 -2.28
C SER A 43 1.22 0.69 -1.47
N ALA A 44 2.01 0.07 -0.59
CA ALA A 44 1.53 -0.94 0.35
C ALA A 44 0.43 -0.39 1.27
N PHE A 45 0.59 0.85 1.75
CA PHE A 45 -0.45 1.55 2.48
C PHE A 45 -1.71 1.79 1.62
N GLY A 46 -1.54 2.20 0.36
CA GLY A 46 -2.64 2.37 -0.60
C GLY A 46 -3.45 1.09 -0.85
N PHE A 47 -2.77 -0.05 -1.02
CA PHE A 47 -3.44 -1.36 -1.12
C PHE A 47 -4.17 -1.75 0.18
N GLY A 48 -3.57 -1.47 1.34
CA GLY A 48 -4.21 -1.63 2.65
C GLY A 48 -5.49 -0.81 2.78
N ALA A 49 -5.46 0.45 2.34
CA ALA A 49 -6.61 1.36 2.38
C ALA A 49 -7.78 0.87 1.51
N ILE A 50 -7.52 0.32 0.31
CA ILE A 50 -8.57 -0.28 -0.52
C ILE A 50 -9.21 -1.50 0.18
N GLY A 51 -8.39 -2.32 0.83
CA GLY A 51 -8.86 -3.42 1.69
C GLY A 51 -9.74 -2.94 2.85
N PHE A 52 -9.45 -1.76 3.42
CA PHE A 52 -10.27 -1.13 4.45
C PHE A 52 -11.62 -0.71 3.97
N ILE A 53 -11.67 -0.03 2.83
CA ILE A 53 -12.94 0.47 2.32
C ILE A 53 -13.84 -0.73 1.96
N ASP A 54 -13.28 -1.83 1.42
CA ASP A 54 -14.01 -3.08 1.15
C ASP A 54 -14.68 -3.64 2.41
N ASP A 55 -13.93 -3.75 3.50
CA ASP A 55 -14.44 -4.34 4.72
C ASP A 55 -15.28 -3.37 5.57
N PHE A 56 -14.98 -2.07 5.56
CA PHE A 56 -15.82 -1.05 6.18
C PHE A 56 -17.22 -1.07 5.58
N ILE A 57 -17.34 -1.16 4.26
CA ILE A 57 -18.64 -1.25 3.57
C ILE A 57 -19.35 -2.58 3.91
N LYS A 58 -18.63 -3.70 4.06
CA LYS A 58 -19.24 -4.97 4.50
C LYS A 58 -19.85 -4.85 5.90
N VAL A 59 -19.10 -4.28 6.84
CA VAL A 59 -19.49 -4.21 8.26
C VAL A 59 -20.56 -3.14 8.49
N VAL A 60 -20.35 -1.93 7.98
CA VAL A 60 -21.25 -0.79 8.24
C VAL A 60 -22.49 -0.83 7.36
N CYS A 61 -22.35 -1.12 6.07
CA CYS A 61 -23.50 -1.15 5.15
C CYS A 61 -24.21 -2.51 5.12
N LYS A 62 -23.80 -3.49 5.96
CA LYS A 62 -24.34 -4.86 6.04
C LYS A 62 -24.53 -5.53 4.66
N ARG A 63 -23.66 -5.22 3.69
CA ARG A 63 -23.66 -5.86 2.36
C ARG A 63 -22.68 -7.02 2.36
N ASN A 64 -23.18 -8.24 2.18
CA ASN A 64 -22.38 -9.48 2.20
C ASN A 64 -21.20 -9.49 1.20
N LEU A 65 -21.32 -8.79 0.06
CA LEU A 65 -20.28 -8.72 -0.97
C LEU A 65 -19.19 -7.67 -0.70
N GLY A 66 -19.48 -6.62 0.06
CA GLY A 66 -18.61 -5.44 0.17
C GLY A 66 -18.61 -4.53 -1.06
N LEU A 67 -17.43 -4.03 -1.45
CA LEU A 67 -17.25 -3.37 -2.74
C LEU A 67 -17.55 -4.34 -3.87
N ARG A 68 -18.05 -3.82 -5.01
CA ARG A 68 -18.23 -4.65 -6.20
C ARG A 68 -16.85 -5.12 -6.70
N PRO A 69 -16.72 -6.33 -7.25
CA PRO A 69 -15.43 -6.87 -7.71
C PRO A 69 -14.68 -5.92 -8.65
N TRP A 70 -15.38 -5.27 -9.58
CA TRP A 70 -14.78 -4.31 -10.51
C TRP A 70 -14.22 -3.06 -9.81
N GLN A 71 -14.84 -2.59 -8.73
CA GLN A 71 -14.37 -1.43 -7.97
C GLN A 71 -13.08 -1.74 -7.22
N LYS A 72 -12.95 -2.99 -6.75
CA LYS A 72 -11.73 -3.47 -6.10
C LYS A 72 -10.57 -3.55 -7.09
N ILE A 73 -10.81 -4.11 -8.27
CA ILE A 73 -9.81 -4.19 -9.35
C ILE A 73 -9.44 -2.78 -9.83
N ALA A 74 -10.41 -1.88 -9.99
CA ALA A 74 -10.15 -0.49 -10.37
C ALA A 74 -9.27 0.23 -9.34
N GLY A 75 -9.54 0.05 -8.04
CA GLY A 75 -8.69 0.59 -6.98
C GLY A 75 -7.27 0.05 -7.02
N GLN A 76 -7.11 -1.27 -7.18
CA GLN A 76 -5.79 -1.90 -7.26
C GLN A 76 -5.02 -1.45 -8.51
N LEU A 77 -5.68 -1.32 -9.66
CA LEU A 77 -5.09 -0.77 -10.88
C LEU A 77 -4.66 0.68 -10.71
N ALA A 78 -5.47 1.51 -10.05
CA ALA A 78 -5.12 2.90 -9.79
C ALA A 78 -3.84 3.01 -8.94
N VAL A 79 -3.75 2.27 -7.82
CA VAL A 79 -2.56 2.26 -6.96
C VAL A 79 -1.34 1.73 -7.72
N THR A 80 -1.49 0.66 -8.49
CA THR A 80 -0.38 0.10 -9.30
C THR A 80 0.10 1.09 -10.35
N THR A 81 -0.82 1.79 -11.03
CA THR A 81 -0.48 2.78 -12.05
C THR A 81 0.27 3.96 -11.44
N VAL A 82 -0.19 4.46 -10.29
CA VAL A 82 0.50 5.52 -9.55
C VAL A 82 1.88 5.07 -9.09
N MET A 83 2.01 3.83 -8.61
CA MET A 83 3.30 3.27 -8.20
C MET A 83 4.29 3.20 -9.37
N LEU A 84 3.86 2.65 -10.51
CA LEU A 84 4.70 2.56 -11.71
C LEU A 84 5.11 3.94 -12.23
N PHE A 85 4.16 4.88 -12.27
CA PHE A 85 4.45 6.26 -12.68
C PHE A 85 5.44 6.92 -11.71
N ALA A 86 5.25 6.76 -10.40
CA ALA A 86 6.15 7.28 -9.38
C ALA A 86 7.57 6.69 -9.49
N LEU A 87 7.70 5.41 -9.78
CA LEU A 87 9.01 4.78 -10.00
C LEU A 87 9.68 5.25 -11.29
N HIS A 88 8.89 5.52 -12.34
CA HIS A 88 9.40 6.02 -13.61
C HIS A 88 9.95 7.44 -13.49
N ILE A 89 9.23 8.35 -12.83
CA ILE A 89 9.73 9.73 -12.58
C ILE A 89 10.95 9.77 -11.65
N ASN A 90 11.13 8.75 -10.80
CA ASN A 90 12.30 8.64 -9.93
C ASN A 90 13.52 8.04 -10.64
N GLY A 91 13.40 7.67 -11.92
CA GLY A 91 14.49 7.09 -12.71
C GLY A 91 14.92 5.69 -12.25
N THR A 92 14.14 5.06 -11.36
CA THR A 92 14.45 3.73 -10.81
C THR A 92 13.99 2.60 -11.72
N LEU A 93 13.03 2.86 -12.61
CA LEU A 93 12.65 1.94 -13.68
C LEU A 93 13.52 2.24 -14.91
N THR A 94 14.54 1.42 -15.13
CA THR A 94 15.23 1.36 -16.42
C THR A 94 14.31 0.65 -17.42
N THR A 95 14.02 1.31 -18.54
CA THR A 95 13.24 0.75 -19.67
C THR A 95 13.82 -0.54 -20.21
#